data_AF-A0A081DE59-F1
#
_entry.id   AF-A0A081DE59-F1
#
_cell.length_a   1.000
_cell.length_b   1.000
_cell.length_c   1.000
_cell.angle_alpha   90.00
_cell.angle_beta   90.00
_cell.angle_gamma   90.00
#
_symmetry.space_group_name_H-M   'P 1'
#
loop_
_entity.id
_entity.type
_entity.pdbx_description
1 polymer ?
#
loop_
_entity_poly.entity_id
_entity_poly.type
_entity_poly.pdbx_seq_one_letter_code
_entity_poly.pdbx_strand_id
1 'polypeptide(L)'
;MIKPQNIIAQISKNVKKMQWKCLVDGCTETAINSHLIQRNGLLSNISVNGHLIEIKMVDAHKWNSKEPPLKFSLVGIKKRPIS
;
A
#
# COMPACT_ATOMS: atom_id res chain seq x y z
N MET A 1 1.65 -8.51 33.83
CA MET A 1 0.93 -7.43 33.12
C MET A 1 1.52 -7.28 31.71
N ILE A 2 0.71 -7.50 30.67
CA ILE A 2 1.13 -7.34 29.27
C ILE A 2 1.15 -5.83 28.98
N LYS A 3 2.32 -5.24 28.74
CA LYS A 3 2.44 -3.80 28.40
C LYS A 3 1.63 -3.50 27.12
N PRO A 4 0.91 -2.36 27.02
CA PRO A 4 0.01 -2.05 25.89
C PRO A 4 0.69 -2.09 24.51
N GLN A 5 1.99 -1.81 24.44
CA GLN A 5 2.83 -1.94 23.24
C GLN A 5 2.80 -3.37 22.65
N ASN A 6 2.61 -4.37 23.49
CA ASN A 6 2.58 -5.79 23.14
C ASN A 6 1.23 -6.19 22.48
N ILE A 7 0.13 -5.53 22.83
CA ILE A 7 -1.19 -5.80 22.24
C ILE A 7 -1.24 -5.34 20.78
N ILE A 8 -0.80 -4.10 20.50
CA ILE A 8 -0.77 -3.56 19.13
C ILE A 8 0.18 -4.39 18.24
N ALA A 9 1.32 -4.80 18.77
CA ALA A 9 2.26 -5.67 18.06
C ALA A 9 1.64 -7.04 17.74
N GLN A 10 0.89 -7.63 18.67
CA GLN A 10 0.18 -8.89 18.45
C GLN A 10 -0.94 -8.76 17.42
N ILE A 11 -1.75 -7.70 17.50
CA ILE A 11 -2.79 -7.40 16.49
C ILE A 11 -2.14 -7.27 15.10
N SER A 12 -1.06 -6.48 14.99
CA SER A 12 -0.33 -6.31 13.73
C SER A 12 0.23 -7.63 13.18
N LYS A 13 0.76 -8.49 14.06
CA LYS A 13 1.27 -9.81 13.71
C LYS A 13 0.15 -10.74 13.21
N ASN A 14 -1.03 -10.66 13.81
CA ASN A 14 -2.19 -11.46 13.42
C ASN A 14 -2.73 -10.98 12.06
N VAL A 15 -2.92 -9.68 11.88
CA VAL A 15 -3.38 -9.08 10.61
C VAL A 15 -2.45 -9.44 9.45
N LYS A 16 -1.12 -9.39 9.65
CA LYS A 16 -0.13 -9.79 8.63
C LYS A 16 -0.19 -11.25 8.20
N LYS A 17 -0.76 -12.13 9.04
CA LYS A 17 -0.93 -13.56 8.74
C LYS A 17 -2.27 -13.88 8.11
N MET A 18 -3.22 -12.95 8.12
CA MET A 18 -4.54 -13.17 7.53
C MET A 18 -4.41 -13.26 6.01
N GLN A 19 -4.97 -14.32 5.45
CA GLN A 19 -5.19 -14.45 4.01
C GLN A 19 -6.51 -13.74 3.70
N TRP A 20 -6.42 -12.64 2.96
CA TRP A 20 -7.60 -11.86 2.59
C TRP A 20 -8.20 -12.46 1.32
N LYS A 21 -9.51 -12.35 1.13
CA LYS A 21 -10.13 -12.60 -0.18
C LYS A 21 -9.92 -11.37 -1.07
N CYS A 22 -9.92 -11.59 -2.38
CA CYS A 22 -9.91 -10.50 -3.34
C CYS A 22 -11.06 -9.52 -3.05
N LEU A 23 -10.78 -8.21 -3.19
CA LEU A 23 -11.76 -7.15 -2.92
C LEU A 23 -12.74 -6.94 -4.09
N VAL A 24 -12.53 -7.59 -5.23
CA VAL A 24 -13.43 -7.51 -6.39
C VAL A 24 -14.70 -8.29 -6.09
N ASP A 25 -15.86 -7.67 -6.34
CA ASP A 25 -17.16 -8.30 -6.10
C ASP A 25 -17.32 -9.61 -6.89
N GLY A 26 -17.83 -10.63 -6.22
CA GLY A 26 -17.94 -11.99 -6.77
C GLY A 26 -16.62 -12.76 -6.93
N CYS A 27 -15.46 -12.19 -6.57
CA CYS A 27 -14.18 -12.90 -6.66
C CYS A 27 -13.94 -13.78 -5.42
N THR A 28 -13.77 -15.08 -5.62
CA THR A 28 -13.51 -16.05 -4.53
C THR A 28 -12.03 -16.31 -4.26
N GLU A 29 -11.15 -15.75 -5.09
CA GLU A 29 -9.71 -15.96 -5.01
C GLU A 29 -9.10 -15.31 -3.76
N THR A 30 -8.01 -15.88 -3.28
CA THR A 30 -7.20 -15.26 -2.22
C THR A 30 -6.54 -14.01 -2.80
N ALA A 31 -6.65 -12.88 -2.08
CA ALA A 31 -5.96 -11.65 -2.44
C ALA A 31 -4.47 -11.90 -2.48
N ILE A 32 -3.90 -11.66 -3.66
CA ILE A 32 -2.46 -11.69 -3.87
C ILE A 32 -1.85 -10.61 -2.97
N ASN A 33 -0.76 -10.93 -2.25
CA ASN A 33 -0.01 -9.93 -1.50
C ASN A 33 0.30 -8.76 -2.42
N SER A 34 -0.26 -7.57 -2.17
CA SER A 34 -0.13 -6.40 -3.05
C SER A 34 1.33 -5.97 -3.29
N HIS A 35 2.27 -6.45 -2.48
CA HIS A 35 3.71 -6.32 -2.71
C HIS A 35 4.22 -7.02 -3.99
N LEU A 36 3.45 -7.98 -4.53
CA LEU A 36 3.64 -8.66 -5.82
C LEU A 36 3.10 -7.86 -7.02
N ILE A 37 2.64 -6.62 -6.82
CA ILE A 37 2.30 -5.70 -7.90
C ILE A 37 3.63 -5.27 -8.58
N GLN A 38 4.11 -6.14 -9.47
CA GLN A 38 5.43 -6.09 -10.06
C GLN A 38 5.62 -4.81 -10.90
N ARG A 39 6.75 -4.14 -10.68
CA ARG A 39 7.20 -2.93 -11.40
C ARG A 39 7.24 -3.09 -12.93
N ASN A 40 7.40 -4.33 -13.41
CA ASN A 40 7.43 -4.71 -14.83
C ASN A 40 6.20 -5.50 -15.28
N GLY A 41 5.14 -5.55 -14.46
CA GLY A 41 3.89 -6.25 -14.75
C GLY A 41 2.71 -5.28 -14.77
N LEU A 42 1.79 -5.43 -13.82
CA LEU A 42 0.56 -4.63 -13.75
C LEU A 42 0.85 -3.12 -13.68
N LEU A 43 1.85 -2.70 -12.90
CA LEU A 43 2.17 -1.27 -12.71
C LEU A 43 2.65 -0.60 -14.00
N SER A 44 3.44 -1.30 -14.82
CA SER A 44 3.87 -0.74 -16.10
C SER A 44 2.71 -0.53 -17.06
N ASN A 45 1.71 -1.42 -17.05
CA ASN A 45 0.56 -1.35 -17.94
C ASN A 45 -0.42 -0.24 -17.58
N ILE A 46 -0.55 0.09 -16.29
CA ILE A 46 -1.46 1.15 -15.82
C ILE A 46 -0.76 2.50 -15.63
N SER A 47 0.55 2.58 -15.87
CA SER A 47 1.30 3.83 -15.73
C SER A 47 1.05 4.78 -16.90
N VAL A 48 0.92 6.07 -16.59
CA VAL A 48 0.83 7.12 -17.60
C VAL A 48 2.21 7.74 -17.74
N ASN A 49 2.80 7.66 -18.93
CA ASN A 49 4.17 8.13 -19.21
C ASN A 49 5.23 7.55 -18.25
N GLY A 50 5.05 6.29 -17.81
CA GLY A 50 5.98 5.63 -16.89
C GLY A 50 5.93 6.15 -15.45
N HIS A 51 4.85 6.86 -15.09
CA HIS A 51 4.61 7.40 -13.76
C HIS A 51 3.30 6.88 -13.17
N LEU A 52 3.25 6.81 -11.85
CA LEU A 52 2.05 6.51 -11.07
C LEU A 52 1.88 7.56 -9.97
N ILE A 53 0.64 7.73 -9.50
CA ILE A 53 0.36 8.50 -8.29
C ILE A 53 0.45 7.54 -7.11
N GLU A 54 1.41 7.78 -6.23
CA GLU A 54 1.51 7.10 -4.95
C GLU A 54 0.74 7.89 -3.90
N ILE A 55 -0.03 7.17 -3.08
CA ILE A 55 -0.71 7.72 -1.90
C ILE A 55 -0.06 7.13 -0.66
N LYS A 56 0.46 7.97 0.23
CA LYS A 56 1.05 7.56 1.50
C LYS A 56 0.37 8.24 2.68
N MET A 57 0.15 7.51 3.76
CA MET A 57 -0.10 8.15 5.05
C MET A 57 1.21 8.76 5.56
N VAL A 58 1.19 10.06 5.88
CA VAL A 58 2.39 10.77 6.35
C VAL A 58 2.52 10.64 7.86
N ASP A 59 1.43 10.92 8.58
CA ASP A 59 1.35 10.81 10.03
C ASP A 59 -0.12 10.76 10.45
N ALA A 60 -0.57 9.59 10.92
CA ALA A 60 -1.95 9.41 11.37
C ALA A 60 -2.29 10.27 12.60
N HIS A 61 -1.28 10.68 13.39
CA HIS A 61 -1.47 11.51 14.57
C HIS A 61 -1.64 13.00 14.25
N LYS A 62 -1.38 13.42 13.01
CA LYS A 62 -1.57 14.81 12.55
C LYS A 62 -2.90 15.05 11.83
N TRP A 63 -3.78 14.03 11.80
CA TRP A 63 -5.08 14.15 11.15
C TRP A 63 -5.90 15.26 11.80
N ASN A 64 -6.18 16.31 11.02
CA ASN A 64 -7.08 17.38 11.40
C ASN A 64 -8.07 17.68 10.25
N SER A 65 -9.07 18.53 10.52
CA SER A 65 -10.11 18.84 9.54
C SER A 65 -9.64 19.66 8.33
N LYS A 66 -8.44 20.25 8.40
CA LYS A 66 -7.88 21.13 7.36
C LYS A 66 -6.88 20.39 6.46
N GLU A 67 -6.19 19.39 6.98
CA GLU A 67 -5.16 18.63 6.26
C GLU A 67 -5.38 17.13 6.47
N PRO A 68 -5.79 16.39 5.43
CA PRO A 68 -5.86 14.93 5.51
C PRO A 68 -4.43 14.38 5.68
N PRO A 69 -4.23 13.30 6.45
CA PRO A 69 -2.91 12.71 6.70
C PRO A 69 -2.37 11.93 5.49
N LEU A 70 -2.78 12.30 4.28
CA LEU A 70 -2.47 11.64 3.02
C LEU A 70 -1.62 12.56 2.15
N LYS A 71 -0.49 12.05 1.68
CA LYS A 71 0.35 12.71 0.70
C LYS A 71 0.26 11.97 -0.63
N PHE A 72 -0.02 12.74 -1.66
CA PHE A 72 0.03 12.29 -3.05
C PHE A 72 1.41 12.66 -3.62
N SER A 73 2.07 11.72 -4.28
CA SER A 73 3.33 11.97 -4.97
C SER A 73 3.41 11.23 -6.29
N LEU A 74 3.97 11.88 -7.30
CA LEU A 74 4.27 11.23 -8.57
C LEU A 74 5.52 10.36 -8.44
N VAL A 75 5.43 9.07 -8.77
CA VAL A 75 6.54 8.12 -8.66
C VAL A 75 6.84 7.52 -10.04
N GLY A 76 8.09 7.68 -10.48
CA GLY A 76 8.58 7.09 -11.72
C GLY A 76 8.87 5.61 -11.54
N ILE A 77 8.25 4.75 -12.36
CA ILE A 77 8.47 3.30 -12.30
C ILE A 77 9.52 2.81 -13.30
N LYS A 78 9.90 3.58 -14.32
CA LYS A 78 11.05 3.26 -15.19
C LYS A 78 12.31 4.00 -14.71
N LYS A 79 13.44 3.29 -14.58
CA LYS A 79 14.75 3.98 -14.50
C LYS A 79 15.00 4.57 -15.88
N ARG A 80 15.22 5.89 -15.97
CA ARG A 80 15.77 6.51 -17.18
C ARG A 80 17.10 5.79 -17.49
N PRO A 81 17.33 5.28 -18.72
CA PRO A 81 18.69 4.89 -19.09
C PRO A 81 19.53 6.16 -18.99
N ILE A 82 20.60 6.10 -18.20
CA ILE A 82 21.64 7.12 -18.23
C ILE A 82 22.39 6.82 -19.53
N SER A 83 22.09 7.60 -20.57
CA SER A 83 22.84 7.66 -21.82
C SER A 83 24.18 8.35 -21.61
#